data_AF-A0A355G0X3-F1
#
_entry.id   AF-A0A355G0X3-F1
#
_cell.length_a   1.000
_cell.length_b   1.000
_cell.length_c   1.000
_cell.angle_alpha   90.00
_cell.angle_beta   90.00
_cell.angle_gamma   90.00
#
_symmetry.space_group_name_H-M   'P 1'
#
loop_
_entity.id
_entity.type
_entity.pdbx_description
1 polymer ?
#
loop_
_entity_poly.entity_id
_entity_poly.type
_entity_poly.pdbx_seq_one_letter_code
_entity_poly.pdbx_strand_id
1 'polypeptide(L)' 'GEGISHETGLKKMGAILGDNVEVGCNSVLNPGTVIGRESNIYPLSPVRGYVPANSIYKTGGKIVIKTK' A
#
# COMPACT_ATOMS: atom_id res chain seq x y z
N GLY A 1 -12.22 -10.89 18.32
CA GLY A 1 -12.90 -9.63 18.68
C GLY A 1 -13.95 -9.40 17.65
N GLU A 2 -15.20 -9.22 18.06
CA GLU A 2 -16.29 -8.90 17.13
C GLU A 2 -16.06 -7.50 16.57
N GLY A 3 -16.02 -7.38 15.24
CA GLY A 3 -15.87 -6.11 14.56
C GLY A 3 -17.19 -5.35 14.59
N ILE A 4 -17.18 -4.10 15.06
CA ILE A 4 -18.33 -3.20 14.99
C ILE A 4 -18.31 -2.50 13.63
N SER A 5 -19.43 -2.57 12.90
CA SER A 5 -19.60 -1.85 11.64
C SER A 5 -20.22 -0.47 11.90
N HIS A 6 -19.55 0.59 11.45
CA HIS A 6 -20.04 1.96 11.53
C HIS A 6 -20.08 2.59 10.13
N GLU A 7 -21.19 3.23 9.76
CA GLU A 7 -21.26 4.00 8.52
C GLU A 7 -20.38 5.25 8.63
N THR A 8 -19.46 5.41 7.68
CA THR A 8 -18.53 6.55 7.62
C THR A 8 -19.01 7.66 6.68
N GLY A 9 -20.00 7.38 5.82
CA GLY A 9 -20.43 8.29 4.74
C GLY A 9 -19.40 8.48 3.60
N LEU A 10 -18.23 7.83 3.67
CA LEU A 10 -17.17 7.95 2.67
C LEU A 10 -17.36 6.94 1.53
N LYS A 11 -17.35 7.43 0.28
CA LYS A 11 -17.35 6.57 -0.93
C LYS A 11 -16.01 5.90 -1.19
N LYS A 12 -14.92 6.49 -0.70
CA LYS A 12 -13.53 6.06 -0.93
C LYS A 12 -12.73 6.30 0.33
N MET A 13 -11.88 5.34 0.69
CA MET A 13 -10.86 5.50 1.72
C MET A 13 -9.50 5.78 1.05
N GLY A 14 -8.60 6.49 1.73
CA GLY A 14 -7.26 6.77 1.25
C GLY A 14 -6.37 5.52 1.15
N ALA A 15 -5.09 5.66 1.44
CA ALA A 15 -4.17 4.53 1.53
C ALA A 15 -3.65 4.37 2.96
N ILE A 16 -3.38 3.13 3.36
CA ILE A 16 -2.78 2.77 4.64
C ILE A 16 -1.33 2.38 4.38
N LEU A 17 -0.40 3.03 5.10
CA LEU A 17 1.02 2.75 5.03
C LEU A 17 1.48 2.24 6.40
N GLY A 18 2.15 1.09 6.41
CA GLY A 18 2.83 0.60 7.60
C GLY A 18 4.10 1.37 7.92
N ASP A 19 4.71 1.03 9.05
CA ASP A 19 5.96 1.64 9.50
C ASP A 19 7.08 1.46 8.47
N ASN A 20 7.92 2.49 8.31
CA ASN A 20 9.08 2.48 7.42
C ASN A 20 8.74 2.15 5.95
N VAL A 21 7.54 2.51 5.50
CA VAL A 21 7.19 2.47 4.07
C VAL A 21 7.84 3.64 3.35
N GLU A 22 8.55 3.35 2.26
CA GLU A 22 9.10 4.36 1.37
C GLU A 22 8.34 4.39 0.05
N VAL A 23 7.85 5.58 -0.33
CA VAL A 23 7.11 5.77 -1.57
C VAL A 23 7.91 6.62 -2.55
N GLY A 24 8.27 6.03 -3.68
CA GLY A 24 8.95 6.73 -4.75
C GLY A 24 8.12 7.88 -5.32
N CYS A 25 8.79 8.93 -5.76
CA CYS A 25 8.15 10.15 -6.27
C CYS A 25 7.17 9.83 -7.42
N ASN A 26 6.11 10.64 -7.51
CA ASN A 26 5.07 10.52 -8.54
C ASN A 26 4.32 9.17 -8.55
N SER A 27 4.40 8.39 -7.47
CA SER A 27 3.55 7.21 -7.30
C SER A 27 2.14 7.61 -6.92
N VAL A 28 1.16 6.84 -7.39
CA VAL A 28 -0.26 7.02 -7.06
C VAL A 28 -0.71 5.85 -6.21
N LEU A 29 -1.15 6.12 -4.98
CA LEU A 29 -1.78 5.13 -4.12
C LEU A 29 -3.29 5.20 -4.33
N ASN A 30 -3.85 4.20 -5.01
CA ASN A 30 -5.29 4.18 -5.28
C ASN A 30 -6.09 4.02 -3.96
N PRO A 31 -7.34 4.49 -3.91
CA PRO A 31 -8.21 4.30 -2.75
C PRO A 31 -8.25 2.86 -2.24
N GLY A 32 -8.15 2.70 -0.93
CA GLY A 32 -8.12 1.40 -0.24
C GLY A 32 -6.81 0.63 -0.35
N THR A 33 -5.74 1.24 -0.87
CA THR A 33 -4.42 0.59 -0.92
C THR A 33 -3.86 0.39 0.48
N VAL A 34 -3.30 -0.79 0.75
CA VAL A 34 -2.65 -1.12 2.02
C VAL A 34 -1.23 -1.58 1.75
N ILE A 35 -0.24 -0.90 2.33
CA ILE A 35 1.18 -1.23 2.18
C ILE A 35 1.71 -1.69 3.54
N GLY A 36 2.19 -2.93 3.60
CA GLY A 36 2.81 -3.49 4.79
C GLY A 36 4.12 -2.79 5.15
N ARG A 37 4.51 -2.88 6.42
CA ARG A 37 5.75 -2.26 6.96
C ARG A 37 7.00 -2.67 6.18
N GLU A 38 8.03 -1.83 6.22
CA GLU A 38 9.36 -2.09 5.64
C GLU A 38 9.35 -2.31 4.11
N SER A 39 8.31 -1.83 3.43
CA SER A 39 8.11 -2.01 2.00
C SER A 39 8.45 -0.74 1.21
N ASN A 40 8.99 -0.93 0.00
CA ASN A 40 9.39 0.16 -0.88
C ASN A 40 8.54 0.16 -2.16
N ILE A 41 8.06 1.32 -2.57
CA ILE A 41 7.32 1.51 -3.83
C ILE A 41 8.22 2.26 -4.81
N TYR A 42 8.41 1.69 -6.01
CA TYR A 42 9.16 2.38 -7.07
C TYR A 42 8.47 3.66 -7.52
N PRO A 43 9.21 4.71 -7.93
CA PRO A 43 8.63 5.92 -8.52
C PRO A 43 7.67 5.62 -9.68
N LEU A 44 6.75 6.54 -9.95
CA LEU A 44 5.79 6.45 -11.07
C LEU A 44 4.88 5.20 -11.00
N SER A 45 4.69 4.61 -9.81
CA SER A 45 3.93 3.37 -9.65
C SER A 45 2.45 3.64 -9.36
N PRO A 46 1.51 3.09 -10.15
CA PRO A 46 0.08 3.07 -9.80
C PRO A 46 -0.22 1.87 -8.90
N VAL A 47 -0.19 2.06 -7.58
CA VAL A 47 -0.37 0.99 -6.59
C VAL A 47 -1.87 0.81 -6.30
N ARG A 48 -2.33 -0.44 -6.26
CA ARG A 48 -3.70 -0.81 -5.89
C ARG A 48 -3.70 -2.11 -5.11
N GLY A 49 -4.61 -2.21 -4.14
CA GLY A 49 -4.79 -3.43 -3.34
C GLY A 49 -3.78 -3.51 -2.21
N TYR A 50 -3.28 -4.72 -1.94
CA TYR A 50 -2.42 -4.99 -0.80
C TYR A 50 -0.97 -5.29 -1.24
N VAL A 51 -0.01 -4.58 -0.66
CA VAL A 51 1.42 -4.86 -0.75
C VAL A 51 1.87 -5.49 0.57
N PRO A 52 2.39 -6.73 0.58
CA PRO A 52 2.86 -7.37 1.80
C PRO A 52 4.00 -6.59 2.48
N ALA A 53 4.21 -6.86 3.77
CA ALA A 53 5.37 -6.33 4.49
C ALA A 53 6.69 -6.84 3.89
N ASN A 54 7.80 -6.12 4.13
CA ASN A 54 9.13 -6.47 3.63
C ASN A 54 9.16 -6.74 2.12
N SER A 55 8.47 -5.92 1.32
CA SER A 55 8.33 -6.13 -0.12
C SER A 55 8.72 -4.91 -0.94
N ILE A 56 9.10 -5.12 -2.19
CA ILE A 56 9.31 -4.06 -3.18
C ILE A 56 8.20 -4.14 -4.22
N TYR A 57 7.40 -3.08 -4.34
CA TYR A 57 6.46 -2.89 -5.43
C TYR A 57 7.18 -2.21 -6.60
N LYS A 58 7.30 -2.94 -7.70
CA LYS A 58 7.86 -2.44 -8.97
C LYS A 58 6.72 -2.00 -9.90
N THR A 59 7.06 -1.18 -10.88
CA THR A 59 6.11 -0.74 -11.92
C THR A 59 5.42 -1.94 -12.60
N GLY A 60 4.13 -1.80 -12.90
CA GLY A 60 3.32 -2.86 -13.52
C GLY A 60 2.78 -3.91 -12.55
N GLY A 61 2.71 -3.62 -11.24
CA GLY A 61 2.08 -4.51 -10.26
C GLY A 61 2.96 -5.68 -9.81
N LYS A 62 4.25 -5.66 -10.14
CA LYS A 62 5.19 -6.71 -9.77
C LYS A 62 5.66 -6.51 -8.33
N ILE A 63 5.32 -7.43 -7.46
CA ILE A 63 5.73 -7.41 -6.05
C ILE A 63 6.79 -8.47 -5.84
N VAL A 64 7.89 -8.12 -5.18
CA VAL A 64 8.94 -9.07 -4.76
C VAL A 64 9.21 -8.93 -3.27
N ILE A 65 9.51 -10.04 -2.60
CA ILE A 65 9.93 -10.02 -1.19
C ILE A 65 11.37 -9.52 -1.12
N LYS A 66 11.67 -8.64 -0.16
CA LYS A 66 13.03 -8.22 0.16
C LYS A 66 13.76 -9.40 0.79
N THR A 67 14.69 -10.00 0.07
CA THR A 67 15.68 -10.90 0.65
C THR A 67 16.65 -10.07 1.49
N LYS A 68 17.00 -10.57 2.67
CA LYS A 68 18.07 -9.99 3.50
C LYS A 68 19.40 -9.98 2.75
#